data_AF-A0AAQ3NXY4-F1
#
_entry.id   AF-A0AAQ3NXY4-F1
#
_cell.length_a   1.000
_cell.length_b   1.000
_cell.length_c   1.000
_cell.angle_alpha   90.00
_cell.angle_beta   90.00
_cell.angle_gamma   90.00
#
_symmetry.space_group_name_H-M   'P 1'
#
loop_
_entity.id
_entity.type
_entity.pdbx_description
1 polymer ?
#
loop_
_entity_poly.entity_id
_entity_poly.type
_entity_poly.pdbx_seq_one_letter_code
_entity_poly.pdbx_strand_id
1 'polypeptide(L)'
;MEMTNMISKSNYEGVQDKKDKEIKDPFQIGRKRKRNERNPTEITLSVVNVMIEFEVAAQEDADRKKHGKPAINKLKKLSLFTDVLSEKPQEFLDHGLLTVLKNWLEPLADGSLPDLTIRTKILNILNDIDLEHHDRIEHLKNSGIGNAVMFLSQSDEEINVNRKLASELIYKW
;
A
#
# COMPACT_ATOMS: atom_id res chain seq x y z
N MET A 1 -46.00 -29.45 74.85
CA MET A 1 -45.92 -30.91 74.98
C MET A 1 -46.53 -31.47 73.70
N GLU A 2 -45.72 -32.20 72.95
CA GLU A 2 -46.02 -32.80 71.65
C GLU A 2 -47.29 -33.67 71.70
N MET A 3 -47.93 -33.87 70.54
CA MET A 3 -48.64 -35.08 70.09
C MET A 3 -49.44 -34.71 68.81
N THR A 4 -49.63 -35.48 67.75
CA THR A 4 -49.19 -36.80 67.27
C THR A 4 -49.74 -36.93 65.83
N ASN A 5 -49.07 -37.75 65.01
CA ASN A 5 -49.47 -38.33 63.71
C ASN A 5 -50.98 -38.43 63.39
N MET A 6 -51.34 -38.32 62.09
CA MET A 6 -51.85 -39.46 61.29
C MET A 6 -52.10 -39.15 59.79
N ILE A 7 -51.93 -40.22 59.00
CA ILE A 7 -51.96 -40.45 57.55
C ILE A 7 -53.35 -40.28 56.91
N SER A 8 -53.46 -39.78 55.65
CA SER A 8 -54.07 -40.51 54.51
C SER A 8 -54.37 -39.66 53.25
N LYS A 9 -53.70 -40.06 52.14
CA LYS A 9 -54.11 -40.16 50.72
C LYS A 9 -55.28 -39.32 50.16
N SER A 10 -55.05 -38.69 49.00
CA SER A 10 -55.73 -39.04 47.72
C SER A 10 -55.17 -38.30 46.47
N ASN A 11 -54.87 -39.12 45.46
CA ASN A 11 -55.01 -39.00 43.99
C ASN A 11 -54.55 -37.76 43.18
N TYR A 12 -53.50 -38.00 42.39
CA TYR A 12 -53.31 -37.76 40.94
C TYR A 12 -54.40 -37.01 40.15
N GLU A 13 -53.98 -36.02 39.35
CA GLU A 13 -54.22 -35.93 37.89
C GLU A 13 -53.39 -34.80 37.22
N GLY A 14 -52.93 -35.04 35.97
CA GLY A 14 -52.48 -34.03 34.97
C GLY A 14 -50.98 -33.65 34.99
N VAL A 15 -50.06 -34.43 34.42
CA VAL A 15 -49.63 -34.50 33.00
C VAL A 15 -49.00 -33.21 32.44
N GLN A 16 -47.67 -33.31 32.27
CA GLN A 16 -46.77 -32.74 31.24
C GLN A 16 -47.01 -31.31 30.71
N ASP A 17 -45.99 -30.45 30.81
CA ASP A 17 -45.19 -30.16 29.62
C ASP A 17 -43.78 -29.63 29.97
N LYS A 18 -42.80 -30.17 29.23
CA LYS A 18 -41.38 -29.88 29.31
C LYS A 18 -41.08 -28.67 28.43
N LYS A 19 -40.37 -27.65 28.90
CA LYS A 19 -39.36 -26.93 28.10
C LYS A 19 -38.25 -26.39 29.00
N ASP A 20 -37.21 -27.19 29.12
CA ASP A 20 -35.89 -26.78 29.60
C ASP A 20 -35.41 -25.59 28.77
N LYS A 21 -35.31 -24.42 29.39
CA LYS A 21 -34.57 -23.28 28.82
C LYS A 21 -33.10 -23.50 29.14
N GLU A 22 -32.43 -24.16 28.21
CA GLU A 22 -30.98 -24.24 28.13
C GLU A 22 -30.40 -22.81 28.11
N ILE A 23 -29.71 -22.41 29.18
CA ILE A 23 -29.02 -21.13 29.28
C ILE A 23 -27.80 -21.23 28.35
N LYS A 24 -27.86 -20.59 27.19
CA LYS A 24 -26.71 -20.47 26.30
C LYS A 24 -25.69 -19.51 26.90
N ASP A 25 -24.47 -20.03 27.08
CA ASP A 25 -23.27 -19.31 27.52
C ASP A 25 -23.03 -18.03 26.68
N PRO A 26 -22.99 -16.83 27.30
CA PRO A 26 -22.80 -15.56 26.59
C PRO A 26 -21.37 -15.36 26.05
N PHE A 27 -20.42 -16.28 26.31
CA PHE A 27 -19.04 -16.14 25.88
C PHE A 27 -18.71 -16.75 24.51
N GLN A 28 -19.68 -17.30 23.78
CA GLN A 28 -19.49 -17.78 22.39
C GLN A 28 -19.96 -16.79 21.32
N ILE A 29 -19.72 -15.48 21.53
CA ILE A 29 -19.71 -14.54 20.41
C ILE A 29 -18.47 -14.91 19.59
N GLY A 30 -18.73 -15.57 18.46
CA GLY A 30 -17.72 -15.98 17.50
C GLY A 30 -16.70 -14.87 17.30
N ARG A 31 -15.42 -15.24 17.43
CA ARG A 31 -14.30 -14.47 16.90
C ARG A 31 -14.46 -14.40 15.38
N LYS A 32 -15.42 -13.61 14.90
CA LYS A 32 -15.32 -12.97 13.60
C LYS A 32 -14.05 -12.16 13.69
N ARG A 33 -12.98 -12.69 13.10
CA ARG A 33 -11.80 -11.91 12.74
C ARG A 33 -12.36 -10.67 12.09
N LYS A 34 -12.30 -9.55 12.81
CA LYS A 34 -12.69 -8.24 12.30
C LYS A 34 -11.74 -8.04 11.12
N ARG A 35 -12.25 -8.29 9.90
CA ARG A 35 -11.54 -7.96 8.68
C ARG A 35 -11.21 -6.48 8.86
N ASN A 36 -9.93 -6.17 8.87
CA ASN A 36 -9.42 -4.85 9.18
C ASN A 36 -9.75 -3.94 7.99
N GLU A 37 -11.03 -3.61 7.81
CA GLU A 37 -11.50 -2.58 6.89
C GLU A 37 -11.02 -1.26 7.49
N ARG A 38 -9.76 -0.93 7.20
CA ARG A 38 -9.17 0.38 7.52
C ARG A 38 -10.09 1.44 6.90
N ASN A 39 -10.38 2.50 7.66
CA ASN A 39 -11.25 3.57 7.20
C ASN A 39 -10.66 4.21 5.91
N PRO A 40 -11.44 4.49 4.85
CA PRO A 40 -10.96 5.19 3.66
C PRO A 40 -10.09 6.42 3.98
N THR A 41 -10.46 7.22 4.99
CA THR A 41 -9.67 8.36 5.43
C THR A 41 -8.29 7.98 5.96
N GLU A 42 -8.17 6.87 6.72
CA GLU A 42 -6.89 6.38 7.21
C GLU A 42 -6.00 5.89 6.06
N ILE A 43 -6.60 5.29 5.03
CA ILE A 43 -5.88 4.85 3.83
C ILE A 43 -5.30 6.08 3.10
N THR A 44 -6.14 7.09 2.83
CA THR A 44 -5.71 8.34 2.20
C THR A 44 -4.59 9.03 2.99
N LEU A 45 -4.74 9.16 4.31
CA LEU A 45 -3.70 9.76 5.16
C LEU A 45 -2.39 8.98 5.11
N SER A 46 -2.45 7.64 5.11
CA SER A 46 -1.26 6.80 4.98
C SER A 46 -0.55 7.01 3.65
N VAL A 47 -1.29 7.13 2.55
CA VAL A 47 -0.72 7.35 1.21
C VAL A 47 -0.11 8.74 1.12
N VAL A 48 -0.83 9.77 1.57
CA VAL A 48 -0.33 11.15 1.60
C VAL A 48 0.96 11.27 2.43
N ASN A 49 1.03 10.62 3.59
CA ASN A 49 2.25 10.61 4.40
C ASN A 49 3.45 10.02 3.65
N VAL A 50 3.27 8.89 2.94
CA VAL A 50 4.34 8.29 2.13
C VAL A 50 4.75 9.22 0.99
N MET A 51 3.80 9.87 0.32
CA MET A 51 4.09 10.84 -0.74
C MET A 51 4.89 12.04 -0.23
N ILE A 52 4.54 12.57 0.95
CA ILE A 52 5.31 13.63 1.62
C ILE A 52 6.73 13.15 1.95
N GLU A 53 6.88 11.93 2.48
CA GLU A 53 8.19 11.38 2.79
C GLU A 53 9.09 11.23 1.57
N PHE A 54 8.52 10.98 0.39
CA PHE A 54 9.27 10.96 -0.86
C PHE A 54 9.80 12.35 -1.20
N GLU A 55 8.94 13.38 -1.18
CA GLU A 55 9.37 14.74 -1.47
C GLU A 55 10.44 15.23 -0.50
N VAL A 56 10.28 14.93 0.80
CA VAL A 56 11.29 15.23 1.82
C VAL A 56 12.60 14.50 1.52
N ALA A 57 12.57 13.22 1.16
CA ALA A 57 13.78 12.46 0.83
C ALA A 57 14.50 13.04 -0.40
N ALA A 58 13.76 13.52 -1.40
CA ALA A 58 14.33 14.16 -2.58
C ALA A 58 15.06 15.47 -2.22
N GLN A 59 14.41 16.32 -1.42
CA GLN A 59 14.97 17.58 -0.93
C GLN A 59 16.21 17.36 -0.07
N GLU A 60 16.14 16.45 0.91
CA GLU A 60 17.27 16.14 1.77
C GLU A 60 18.47 15.59 0.99
N ASP A 61 18.23 14.75 -0.03
CA ASP A 61 19.31 14.22 -0.88
C ASP A 61 19.94 15.33 -1.74
N ALA A 62 19.15 16.27 -2.25
CA ALA A 62 19.67 17.44 -2.96
C ALA A 62 20.54 18.31 -2.04
N ASP A 63 20.09 18.56 -0.81
CA ASP A 63 20.85 19.30 0.19
C ASP A 63 22.13 18.56 0.59
N ARG A 64 22.08 17.24 0.80
CA ARG A 64 23.27 16.42 1.09
C ARG A 64 24.30 16.51 -0.03
N LYS A 65 23.87 16.37 -1.29
CA LYS A 65 24.76 16.52 -2.47
C LYS A 65 25.42 17.90 -2.49
N LYS A 66 24.67 18.98 -2.25
CA LYS A 66 25.21 20.35 -2.18
C LYS A 66 26.31 20.51 -1.12
N HIS A 67 26.22 19.77 -0.02
CA HIS A 67 27.20 19.77 1.06
C HIS A 67 28.28 18.68 0.92
N GLY A 68 28.37 18.01 -0.23
CA GLY A 68 29.35 16.93 -0.45
C GLY A 68 29.13 15.70 0.42
N LYS A 69 27.90 15.48 0.92
CA LYS A 69 27.54 14.34 1.77
C LYS A 69 26.85 13.25 0.95
N PRO A 70 26.98 11.97 1.34
CA PRO A 70 26.21 10.89 0.72
C PRO A 70 24.71 11.13 0.81
N ALA A 71 24.02 10.96 -0.32
CA ALA A 71 22.58 11.12 -0.50
C ALA A 71 21.93 9.74 -0.68
N ILE A 72 21.29 9.24 0.38
CA ILE A 72 20.80 7.86 0.47
C ILE A 72 19.32 7.77 0.85
N ASN A 73 18.65 8.91 1.06
CA ASN A 73 17.30 8.93 1.60
C ASN A 73 16.29 8.41 0.57
N LYS A 74 16.42 8.81 -0.70
CA LYS A 74 15.59 8.28 -1.79
C LYS A 74 15.69 6.75 -1.90
N LEU A 75 16.90 6.21 -1.82
CA LEU A 75 17.16 4.77 -1.89
C LEU A 75 16.50 3.99 -0.74
N LYS A 76 16.57 4.55 0.48
CA LYS A 76 15.90 3.97 1.64
C LYS A 76 14.39 3.96 1.47
N LYS A 77 13.81 5.07 1.02
CA LYS A 77 12.37 5.19 0.81
C LYS A 77 11.86 4.22 -0.28
N LEU A 78 12.53 4.13 -1.43
CA LEU A 78 12.14 3.17 -2.48
C LEU A 78 12.18 1.72 -2.00
N SER A 79 13.15 1.37 -1.14
CA SER A 79 13.29 -0.01 -0.65
C SER A 79 12.21 -0.41 0.36
N LEU A 80 11.59 0.57 1.03
CA LEU A 80 10.49 0.33 1.98
C LEU A 80 9.11 0.44 1.29
N PHE A 81 9.06 1.01 0.10
CA PHE A 81 7.82 1.37 -0.58
C PHE A 81 7.21 0.23 -1.39
N THR A 82 8.01 -0.66 -1.96
CA THR A 82 7.55 -1.69 -2.91
C THR A 82 6.41 -2.55 -2.35
N ASP A 83 6.46 -2.91 -1.07
CA ASP A 83 5.42 -3.72 -0.43
C ASP A 83 4.10 -2.94 -0.35
N VAL A 84 4.16 -1.70 0.13
CA VAL A 84 2.99 -0.83 0.31
C VAL A 84 2.35 -0.46 -1.04
N LEU A 85 3.18 -0.23 -2.06
CA LEU A 85 2.71 0.05 -3.42
C LEU A 85 1.91 -1.13 -3.98
N SER A 86 2.38 -2.36 -3.78
CA SER A 86 1.72 -3.56 -4.30
C SER A 86 0.32 -3.78 -3.72
N GLU A 87 0.10 -3.34 -2.47
CA GLU A 87 -1.22 -3.44 -1.82
C GLU A 87 -2.21 -2.39 -2.32
N LYS A 88 -1.72 -1.21 -2.73
CA LYS A 88 -2.55 0.00 -2.98
C LYS A 88 -2.09 0.82 -4.20
N PRO A 89 -1.92 0.21 -5.38
CA PRO A 89 -1.33 0.90 -6.52
C PRO A 89 -2.20 2.07 -6.99
N GLN A 90 -3.53 1.93 -6.95
CA GLN A 90 -4.43 2.96 -7.45
C GLN A 90 -4.36 4.23 -6.60
N GLU A 91 -4.37 4.10 -5.28
CA GLU A 91 -4.33 5.25 -4.38
C GLU A 91 -3.03 6.05 -4.55
N PHE A 92 -1.88 5.38 -4.78
CA PHE A 92 -0.64 6.10 -5.07
C PHE A 92 -0.67 6.82 -6.42
N LEU A 93 -1.27 6.23 -7.45
CA LEU A 93 -1.43 6.87 -8.76
C LEU A 93 -2.34 8.11 -8.66
N ASP A 94 -3.46 8.02 -7.94
CA ASP A 94 -4.38 9.12 -7.68
C ASP A 94 -3.70 10.28 -6.93
N HIS A 95 -2.72 9.97 -6.09
CA HIS A 95 -1.94 10.94 -5.34
C HIS A 95 -0.63 11.38 -6.02
N GLY A 96 -0.46 11.08 -7.32
CA GLY A 96 0.60 11.68 -8.13
C GLY A 96 1.96 10.97 -8.04
N LEU A 97 1.99 9.67 -7.68
CA LEU A 97 3.22 8.87 -7.62
C LEU A 97 4.10 9.04 -8.87
N LEU A 98 3.50 8.95 -10.06
CA LEU A 98 4.26 9.02 -11.30
C LEU A 98 4.95 10.38 -11.49
N THR A 99 4.36 11.48 -11.01
CA THR A 99 5.00 12.80 -11.07
C THR A 99 6.24 12.84 -10.18
N VAL A 100 6.17 12.28 -8.97
CA VAL A 100 7.31 12.19 -8.06
C VAL A 100 8.42 11.33 -8.64
N LEU A 101 8.08 10.14 -9.16
CA LEU A 101 9.05 9.26 -9.81
C LEU A 101 9.69 9.89 -11.03
N LYS A 102 8.92 10.63 -11.84
CA LYS A 102 9.43 11.39 -12.99
C LYS A 102 10.49 12.40 -12.54
N ASN A 103 10.20 13.18 -11.50
CA ASN A 103 11.14 14.19 -10.98
C ASN A 103 12.44 13.57 -10.47
N TRP A 104 12.40 12.31 -10.00
CA TRP A 104 13.59 11.59 -9.53
C TRP A 104 14.43 10.99 -10.66
N LEU A 105 13.84 10.82 -11.86
CA LEU A 105 14.50 10.33 -13.06
C LEU A 105 15.06 11.44 -13.94
N GLU A 106 14.56 12.68 -13.80
CA GLU A 106 15.06 13.81 -14.58
C GLU A 106 16.56 14.05 -14.32
N PRO A 107 17.30 14.49 -15.37
CA PRO A 107 18.68 14.91 -15.21
C PRO A 107 18.84 15.96 -14.10
N LEU A 108 19.96 15.88 -13.38
CA LEU A 108 20.30 16.85 -12.35
C LEU A 108 20.64 18.21 -12.98
N ALA A 109 20.78 19.24 -12.14
CA ALA A 109 21.08 20.60 -12.60
C ALA A 109 22.41 20.73 -13.39
N ASP A 110 23.34 19.78 -13.19
CA ASP A 110 24.60 19.68 -13.93
C ASP A 110 24.50 18.81 -15.21
N GLY A 111 23.30 18.34 -15.54
CA GLY A 111 23.00 17.48 -16.68
C GLY A 111 23.24 15.99 -16.42
N SER A 112 23.87 15.61 -15.30
CA SER A 112 24.17 14.22 -15.00
C SER A 112 22.91 13.42 -14.67
N LEU A 113 22.94 12.11 -14.96
CA LEU A 113 21.86 11.21 -14.57
C LEU A 113 21.75 11.07 -13.03
N PRO A 114 20.52 10.91 -12.49
CA PRO A 114 20.33 10.53 -11.09
C PRO A 114 20.97 9.16 -10.79
N ASP A 115 21.18 8.82 -9.52
CA ASP A 115 21.90 7.60 -9.13
C ASP A 115 21.41 6.32 -9.83
N LEU A 116 22.34 5.50 -10.34
CA LEU A 116 22.02 4.30 -11.12
C LEU A 116 21.03 3.37 -10.40
N THR A 117 21.21 3.19 -9.08
CA THR A 117 20.34 2.31 -8.29
C THR A 117 18.93 2.88 -8.19
N ILE A 118 18.78 4.21 -8.11
CA ILE A 118 17.47 4.88 -8.16
C ILE A 118 16.83 4.62 -9.52
N ARG A 119 17.54 4.85 -10.62
CA ARG A 119 17.01 4.65 -11.98
C ARG A 119 16.51 3.24 -12.19
N THR A 120 17.34 2.24 -11.87
CA THR A 120 16.96 0.82 -11.98
C THR A 120 15.75 0.47 -11.12
N LYS A 121 15.69 0.93 -9.86
CA LYS A 121 14.54 0.65 -8.98
C LYS A 121 13.25 1.27 -9.50
N ILE A 122 13.30 2.51 -9.99
CA ILE A 122 12.12 3.18 -10.54
C ILE A 122 11.64 2.49 -11.82
N LEU A 123 12.54 2.13 -12.74
CA LEU A 123 12.14 1.41 -13.95
C LEU A 123 11.47 0.07 -13.62
N ASN A 124 11.97 -0.66 -12.62
CA ASN A 124 11.33 -1.89 -12.16
C ASN A 124 9.94 -1.63 -11.55
N ILE A 125 9.81 -0.60 -10.70
CA ILE A 125 8.50 -0.19 -10.15
C ILE A 125 7.52 0.12 -11.28
N LEU A 126 7.93 0.86 -12.31
CA LEU A 126 7.07 1.19 -13.46
C LEU A 126 6.70 -0.03 -14.30
N ASN A 127 7.57 -1.03 -14.36
CA ASN A 127 7.29 -2.29 -15.03
C ASN A 127 6.29 -3.16 -14.26
N ASP A 128 6.35 -3.12 -12.93
CA ASP A 128 5.47 -3.89 -12.05
C ASP A 128 4.07 -3.27 -11.95
N ILE A 129 3.94 -1.95 -12.16
CA ILE A 129 2.65 -1.29 -12.26
C ILE A 129 2.08 -1.52 -13.67
N ASP A 130 0.91 -2.16 -13.76
CA ASP A 130 0.17 -2.27 -15.02
C ASP A 130 -0.43 -0.91 -15.43
N LEU A 131 0.37 -0.09 -16.11
CA LEU A 131 0.02 1.26 -16.56
C LEU A 131 -0.71 1.31 -17.91
N GLU A 132 -0.75 0.18 -18.66
CA GLU A 132 -1.52 0.07 -19.91
C GLU A 132 -3.02 -0.02 -19.67
N HIS A 133 -3.42 -0.41 -18.46
CA HIS A 133 -4.82 -0.47 -18.08
C HIS A 133 -5.51 0.88 -18.38
N HIS A 134 -6.69 0.82 -19.00
CA HIS A 134 -7.42 2.00 -19.46
C HIS A 134 -7.57 3.08 -18.38
N ASP A 135 -7.85 2.66 -17.14
CA ASP A 135 -8.03 3.58 -16.00
C ASP A 135 -6.74 4.25 -15.51
N ARG A 136 -5.57 3.85 -16.03
CA ARG A 136 -4.25 4.35 -15.60
C ARG A 136 -3.49 5.14 -16.65
N ILE A 137 -3.93 5.07 -17.90
CA ILE A 137 -3.29 5.77 -19.02
C ILE A 137 -3.29 7.29 -18.84
N GLU A 138 -4.31 7.84 -18.17
CA GLU A 138 -4.37 9.28 -17.88
C GLU A 138 -3.30 9.70 -16.87
N HIS A 139 -3.05 8.90 -15.82
CA HIS A 139 -1.96 9.18 -14.88
C HIS A 139 -0.60 9.17 -15.59
N LEU A 140 -0.39 8.21 -16.51
CA LEU A 140 0.82 8.14 -17.31
C LEU A 140 1.02 9.41 -18.16
N LYS A 141 -0.02 9.83 -18.89
CA LYS A 141 0.01 11.04 -19.72
C LYS A 141 0.23 12.31 -18.89
N ASN A 142 -0.53 12.47 -17.81
CA ASN A 142 -0.54 13.70 -17.01
C ASN A 142 0.74 13.88 -16.19
N SER A 143 1.39 12.80 -15.78
CA SER A 143 2.66 12.87 -15.04
C SER A 143 3.87 13.21 -15.90
N GLY A 144 3.79 12.97 -17.21
CA GLY A 144 4.92 13.17 -18.13
C GLY A 144 6.07 12.18 -17.93
N ILE A 145 5.89 11.11 -17.14
CA ILE A 145 6.96 10.14 -16.85
C ILE A 145 7.47 9.42 -18.09
N GLY A 146 6.61 9.24 -19.11
CA GLY A 146 7.02 8.68 -20.40
C GLY A 146 8.18 9.44 -21.05
N ASN A 147 8.26 10.76 -20.91
CA ASN A 147 9.36 11.55 -21.46
C ASN A 147 10.68 11.27 -20.73
N ALA A 148 10.65 11.13 -19.40
CA ALA A 148 11.84 10.81 -18.61
C ALA A 148 12.34 9.39 -18.93
N VAL A 149 11.43 8.42 -19.08
CA VAL A 149 11.78 7.04 -19.45
C VAL A 149 12.31 6.98 -20.89
N MET A 150 11.71 7.72 -21.83
CA MET A 150 12.20 7.84 -23.20
C MET A 150 13.64 8.38 -23.23
N PHE A 151 13.92 9.44 -22.46
CA PHE A 151 15.26 10.00 -22.34
C PHE A 151 16.28 8.96 -21.86
N LEU A 152 15.96 8.19 -20.81
CA LEU A 152 16.84 7.11 -20.33
C LEU A 152 17.08 6.03 -21.39
N SER A 153 16.06 5.69 -22.18
CA SER A 153 16.19 4.68 -23.24
C SER A 153 17.19 5.09 -24.35
N GLN A 154 17.40 6.40 -24.54
CA GLN A 154 18.27 6.97 -25.57
C GLN A 154 19.61 7.48 -25.02
N SER A 155 19.81 7.52 -23.71
CA SER A 155 21.01 8.08 -23.09
C SER A 155 22.22 7.13 -23.18
N ASP A 156 23.35 7.60 -23.72
CA ASP A 156 24.59 6.81 -23.75
C ASP A 156 25.27 6.67 -22.38
N GLU A 157 24.88 7.48 -21.39
CA GLU A 157 25.34 7.38 -20.00
C GLU A 157 24.58 6.30 -19.20
N GLU A 158 23.51 5.74 -19.77
CA GLU A 158 22.72 4.70 -19.15
C GLU A 158 23.22 3.30 -19.50
N ILE A 159 23.13 2.37 -18.55
CA ILE A 159 23.53 0.98 -18.76
C ILE A 159 22.56 0.26 -19.70
N ASN A 160 23.07 -0.70 -20.46
CA ASN A 160 22.29 -1.45 -21.45
C ASN A 160 21.03 -2.11 -20.88
N VAL A 161 21.09 -2.62 -19.65
CA VAL A 161 19.96 -3.29 -18.99
C VAL A 161 18.81 -2.30 -18.74
N ASN A 162 19.12 -1.12 -18.20
CA ASN A 162 18.12 -0.07 -17.97
C ASN A 162 17.60 0.51 -19.28
N ARG A 163 18.47 0.75 -20.27
CA ARG A 163 18.03 1.22 -21.60
C ARG A 163 17.02 0.28 -22.23
N LYS A 164 17.31 -1.02 -22.21
CA LYS A 164 16.43 -2.05 -22.75
C LYS A 164 15.07 -2.04 -22.05
N LEU A 165 15.06 -2.05 -20.72
CA LEU A 165 13.82 -2.01 -19.94
C LEU A 165 13.03 -0.71 -20.21
N ALA A 166 13.70 0.43 -20.29
CA ALA A 166 13.08 1.71 -20.63
C ALA A 166 12.46 1.67 -22.04
N SER A 167 13.16 1.13 -23.05
CA SER A 167 12.61 0.93 -24.39
C SER A 167 11.40 0.01 -24.40
N GLU A 168 11.42 -1.07 -23.62
CA GLU A 168 10.29 -2.00 -23.49
C GLU A 168 9.08 -1.32 -22.86
N LEU A 169 9.27 -0.52 -21.80
CA LEU A 169 8.21 0.27 -21.19
C LEU A 169 7.61 1.28 -22.16
N ILE A 170 8.44 1.99 -22.92
CA ILE A 170 7.97 2.94 -23.93
C ILE A 170 7.21 2.24 -25.06
N TYR A 171 7.64 1.05 -25.48
CA TYR A 171 6.94 0.29 -26.50
C TYR A 171 5.59 -0.24 -26.00
N LYS A 172 5.52 -0.56 -24.70
CA LYS A 172 4.32 -1.04 -24.00
C LYS A 172 3.27 0.07 -23.82
N TRP A 173 3.69 1.32 -23.62
CA TRP A 173 2.79 2.46 -23.35
C TRP A 173 2.30 3.19 -24.61
#